data_AF-A0A321LEU1-F1
#
_entry.id   AF-A0A321LEU1-F1
#
_cell.length_a   1.000
_cell.length_b   1.000
_cell.length_c   1.000
_cell.angle_alpha   90.00
_cell.angle_beta   90.00
_cell.angle_gamma   90.00
#
_symmetry.space_group_name_H-M   'P 1'
#
loop_
_entity.id
_entity.type
_entity.pdbx_description
1 polymer ?
#
loop_
_entity_poly.entity_id
_entity_poly.type
_entity_poly.pdbx_seq_one_letter_code
_entity_poly.pdbx_strand_id
1 'polypeptide(L)'
;MAFLRFTYGPKAGESVELEKAKTSFGRRRSSDCVLDHKAVSRDHFHIERIGAKYFLVDNDSGNGTFVNGDRVTWVDLKDGDVVQVGSFRMMADLSDVSLSRDEAPENADLLEEGVEAFTREHEEAYPRQFIEGIRYFNQRNYYDAHEVWEEIWLHASGDEKVFYQMLIQSAVGLHHYERGNARGARGMYNAAAEKLRQLPREFMSLDLDRFSRDLTDSLKAACEDDADSITIQQQQAPRPHIKLLPLSSGRGAQ
;
A
#
# COMPACT_ATOMS: atom_id res chain seq x y z
N MET A 1 3.01 -20.13 13.91
CA MET A 1 3.34 -18.94 14.71
C MET A 1 4.44 -18.13 14.03
N ALA A 2 4.25 -16.81 13.94
CA ALA A 2 5.18 -15.89 13.27
C ALA A 2 6.00 -15.07 14.27
N PHE A 3 7.27 -14.84 13.96
CA PHE A 3 8.24 -14.20 14.84
C PHE A 3 9.13 -13.19 14.14
N LEU A 4 9.59 -12.18 14.89
CA LEU A 4 10.87 -11.51 14.62
C LEU A 4 11.94 -12.10 15.54
N ARG A 5 12.99 -12.69 14.94
CA ARG A 5 14.10 -13.31 15.66
C ARG A 5 15.33 -12.42 15.63
N PHE A 6 15.86 -12.04 16.78
CA PHE A 6 17.07 -11.23 16.84
C PHE A 6 18.29 -12.06 16.42
N THR A 7 18.88 -11.69 15.28
CA THR A 7 20.09 -12.33 14.73
C THR A 7 21.36 -11.57 15.11
N TYR A 8 21.24 -10.29 15.47
CA TYR A 8 22.37 -9.46 15.91
C TYR A 8 21.92 -8.38 16.90
N GLY A 9 22.86 -7.92 17.72
CA GLY A 9 22.68 -6.84 18.68
C GLY A 9 22.47 -7.32 20.12
N PRO A 10 22.13 -6.41 21.05
CA PRO A 10 22.03 -6.70 22.49
C PRO A 10 21.03 -7.82 22.87
N LYS A 11 20.09 -8.15 21.97
CA LYS A 11 19.05 -9.15 22.18
C LYS A 11 19.23 -10.39 21.30
N ALA A 12 20.41 -10.60 20.71
CA ALA A 12 20.67 -11.73 19.81
C ALA A 12 20.30 -13.08 20.46
N GLY A 13 19.56 -13.91 19.73
CA GLY A 13 19.01 -15.18 20.20
C GLY A 13 17.60 -15.09 20.80
N GLU A 14 17.09 -13.88 21.11
CA GLU A 14 15.70 -13.69 21.52
C GLU A 14 14.75 -13.67 20.32
N SER A 15 13.45 -13.87 20.58
CA SER A 15 12.39 -13.75 19.58
C SER A 15 11.16 -13.04 20.13
N VAL A 16 10.48 -12.29 19.27
CA VAL A 16 9.20 -11.64 19.57
C VAL A 16 8.13 -12.23 18.69
N GLU A 17 7.06 -12.68 19.31
CA GLU A 17 5.91 -13.26 18.64
C GLU A 17 5.00 -12.17 18.05
N LEU A 18 4.50 -12.43 16.83
CA LEU A 18 3.67 -11.51 16.04
C LEU A 18 2.19 -11.94 16.04
N GLU A 19 1.66 -12.31 17.21
CA GLU A 19 0.25 -12.75 17.32
C GLU A 19 -0.75 -11.59 17.29
N LYS A 20 -0.38 -10.45 17.86
CA LYS A 20 -1.26 -9.28 17.99
C LYS A 20 -1.55 -8.67 16.61
N ALA A 21 -2.71 -8.02 16.49
CA ALA A 21 -3.02 -7.19 15.32
C ALA A 21 -1.95 -6.11 15.08
N LYS A 22 -1.32 -5.64 16.17
CA LYS A 22 -0.21 -4.69 16.15
C LYS A 22 0.79 -5.03 17.24
N THR A 23 2.05 -5.23 16.85
CA THR A 23 3.18 -5.46 17.76
C THR A 23 4.19 -4.32 17.62
N SER A 24 4.37 -3.55 18.67
CA SER A 24 5.18 -2.32 18.68
C SER A 24 6.63 -2.54 19.08
N PHE A 25 7.55 -1.86 18.40
CA PHE A 25 8.99 -1.91 18.63
C PHE A 25 9.52 -0.49 18.82
N GLY A 26 10.24 -0.27 19.92
CA GLY A 26 10.77 1.05 20.22
C GLY A 26 11.48 1.15 21.57
N ARG A 27 12.12 2.29 21.82
CA ARG A 27 12.84 2.54 23.08
C ARG A 27 11.89 2.80 24.26
N ARG A 28 10.63 3.14 24.01
CA ARG A 28 9.64 3.38 25.08
C ARG A 28 9.39 2.08 25.84
N ARG A 29 9.39 2.15 27.17
CA ARG A 29 9.15 0.99 28.05
C ARG A 29 7.78 0.33 27.89
N SER A 30 6.82 1.03 27.29
CA SER A 30 5.49 0.49 26.99
C SER A 30 5.38 -0.18 25.63
N SER A 31 6.48 -0.28 24.86
CA SER A 31 6.48 -1.02 23.58
C SER A 31 6.41 -2.52 23.87
N ASP A 32 5.77 -3.28 22.99
CA ASP A 32 5.71 -4.75 23.11
C ASP A 32 7.11 -5.37 23.08
N CYS A 33 7.98 -4.83 22.22
CA CYS A 33 9.40 -5.10 22.23
C CYS A 33 10.18 -3.82 22.53
N VAL A 34 10.79 -3.78 23.71
CA VAL A 34 11.64 -2.65 24.11
C VAL A 34 13.04 -2.82 23.53
N LEU A 35 13.41 -1.86 22.67
CA LEU A 35 14.72 -1.74 22.05
C LEU A 35 15.48 -0.58 22.71
N ASP A 36 16.10 -0.84 23.87
CA ASP A 36 16.76 0.19 24.68
C ASP A 36 18.11 0.61 24.09
N HIS A 37 18.06 1.50 23.10
CA HIS A 37 19.25 2.06 22.47
C HIS A 37 19.03 3.48 21.97
N LYS A 38 20.04 4.34 22.10
CA LYS A 38 19.94 5.78 21.76
C LYS A 38 19.52 6.06 20.31
N ALA A 39 19.90 5.17 19.39
CA ALA A 39 19.56 5.28 17.97
C ALA A 39 18.11 4.85 17.66
N VAL A 40 17.35 4.43 18.66
CA VAL A 40 15.97 3.97 18.49
C VAL A 40 15.01 5.04 19.04
N SER A 41 14.10 5.52 18.19
CA SER A 41 12.94 6.32 18.59
C SER A 41 12.11 5.66 19.68
N ARG A 42 11.36 6.46 20.44
CA ARG A 42 10.48 5.96 21.52
C ARG A 42 9.45 4.98 20.96
N ASP A 43 8.78 5.39 19.90
CA ASP A 43 7.86 4.59 19.11
C ASP A 43 8.50 4.49 17.73
N HIS A 44 9.19 3.38 17.41
CA HIS A 44 10.09 3.34 16.25
C HIS A 44 9.41 2.75 15.03
N PHE A 45 8.96 1.51 15.15
CA PHE A 45 8.16 0.84 14.13
C PHE A 45 7.19 -0.11 14.82
N HIS A 46 6.31 -0.71 14.04
CA HIS A 46 5.46 -1.78 14.50
C HIS A 46 5.21 -2.76 13.36
N ILE A 47 4.86 -3.99 13.72
CA ILE A 47 4.33 -4.96 12.76
C ILE A 47 2.81 -4.94 12.89
N GLU A 48 2.11 -4.69 11.79
CA GLU A 48 0.66 -4.86 11.68
C GLU A 48 0.36 -6.19 11.00
N ARG A 49 -0.55 -6.96 11.60
CA ARG A 49 -1.04 -8.20 11.02
C ARG A 49 -2.41 -7.94 10.39
N ILE A 50 -2.51 -8.14 9.08
CA ILE A 50 -3.75 -7.99 8.32
C ILE A 50 -4.02 -9.32 7.60
N GLY A 51 -4.98 -10.08 8.14
CA GLY A 51 -5.23 -11.45 7.69
C GLY A 51 -4.01 -12.36 7.89
N ALA A 52 -3.49 -12.91 6.78
CA ALA A 52 -2.30 -13.76 6.75
C ALA A 52 -0.99 -13.00 6.48
N LYS A 53 -1.05 -11.67 6.25
CA LYS A 53 0.12 -10.85 5.93
C LYS A 53 0.62 -10.06 7.14
N TYR A 54 1.92 -9.76 7.11
CA TYR A 54 2.62 -8.97 8.11
C TYR A 54 3.22 -7.74 7.45
N PHE A 55 2.93 -6.57 7.98
CA PHE A 55 3.42 -5.31 7.45
C PHE A 55 4.28 -4.62 8.49
N LEU A 56 5.52 -4.30 8.14
CA LEU A 56 6.34 -3.42 8.97
C LEU A 56 5.98 -1.98 8.65
N VAL A 57 5.73 -1.18 9.68
CA VAL A 57 5.38 0.25 9.56
C VAL A 57 6.29 1.08 10.46
N ASP A 58 7.11 1.92 9.86
CA ASP A 58 7.93 2.91 10.56
C ASP A 58 7.05 4.07 11.07
N ASN A 59 7.29 4.50 12.31
CA ASN A 59 6.53 5.55 12.97
C ASN A 59 7.26 6.90 12.92
N ASP A 60 7.76 7.27 11.73
CA ASP A 60 8.58 8.47 11.51
C ASP A 60 9.83 8.49 12.42
N SER A 61 10.56 7.38 12.41
CA SER A 61 11.70 7.18 13.27
C SER A 61 12.89 8.04 12.82
N GLY A 62 13.62 8.61 13.79
CA GLY A 62 14.67 9.59 13.48
C GLY A 62 15.84 9.00 12.69
N ASN A 63 16.16 7.71 12.88
CA ASN A 63 17.22 7.03 12.13
C ASN A 63 16.69 6.09 11.04
N GLY A 64 15.37 5.93 10.93
CA GLY A 64 14.74 5.01 9.99
C GLY A 64 14.76 3.55 10.43
N THR A 65 13.82 2.79 9.85
CA THR A 65 13.82 1.33 9.83
C THR A 65 14.29 0.84 8.47
N PHE A 66 15.06 -0.25 8.44
CA PHE A 66 15.58 -0.82 7.21
C PHE A 66 15.15 -2.27 7.07
N VAL A 67 14.82 -2.70 5.86
CA VAL A 67 14.55 -4.11 5.52
C VAL A 67 15.46 -4.51 4.37
N ASN A 68 16.23 -5.57 4.55
CA ASN A 68 17.23 -6.07 3.59
C ASN A 68 18.28 -5.03 3.14
N GLY A 69 18.47 -3.97 3.93
CA GLY A 69 19.43 -2.89 3.65
C GLY A 69 18.77 -1.60 3.16
N ASP A 70 17.53 -1.66 2.69
CA ASP A 70 16.79 -0.51 2.18
C ASP A 70 15.97 0.16 3.29
N ARG A 71 15.95 1.49 3.31
CA ARG A 71 15.18 2.26 4.30
C ARG A 71 13.71 2.21 3.92
N VAL A 72 12.86 1.77 4.84
CA VAL A 72 11.42 1.58 4.61
C VAL A 72 10.59 2.44 5.55
N THR A 73 9.42 2.86 5.08
CA THR A 73 8.38 3.48 5.92
C THR A 73 7.18 2.55 6.12
N TRP A 74 6.91 1.68 5.15
CA TRP A 74 5.94 0.60 5.22
C TRP A 74 6.40 -0.52 4.26
N VAL A 75 6.28 -1.80 4.62
CA VAL A 75 6.60 -2.91 3.70
C VAL A 75 5.85 -4.19 4.09
N ASP A 76 5.38 -4.95 3.08
CA ASP A 76 4.88 -6.33 3.23
C ASP A 76 6.06 -7.25 3.58
N LEU A 77 6.22 -7.55 4.86
CA LEU A 77 7.34 -8.29 5.42
C LEU A 77 7.23 -9.76 5.02
N LYS A 78 8.26 -10.28 4.33
CA LYS A 78 8.32 -11.66 3.86
C LYS A 78 9.10 -12.55 4.82
N ASP A 79 8.84 -13.86 4.74
CA ASP A 79 9.64 -14.84 5.46
C ASP A 79 11.11 -14.73 5.02
N GLY A 80 12.02 -14.70 5.99
CA GLY A 80 13.44 -14.49 5.78
C GLY A 80 13.89 -13.03 5.70
N ASP A 81 12.99 -12.05 5.60
CA ASP A 81 13.37 -10.63 5.53
C ASP A 81 14.12 -10.18 6.78
N VAL A 82 15.13 -9.34 6.58
CA VAL A 82 16.00 -8.86 7.65
C VAL A 82 15.69 -7.42 7.98
N VAL A 83 15.05 -7.19 9.13
CA VAL A 83 14.77 -5.88 9.70
C VAL A 83 15.98 -5.37 10.48
N GLN A 84 16.44 -4.16 10.21
CA GLN A 84 17.52 -3.50 10.92
C GLN A 84 17.08 -2.15 11.50
N VAL A 85 17.34 -1.96 12.79
CA VAL A 85 17.06 -0.72 13.54
C VAL A 85 18.19 -0.46 14.53
N GLY A 86 18.92 0.64 14.36
CA GLY A 86 20.07 0.94 15.21
C GLY A 86 21.10 -0.20 15.21
N SER A 87 21.37 -0.79 16.38
CA SER A 87 22.26 -1.93 16.55
C SER A 87 21.56 -3.30 16.52
N PHE A 88 20.24 -3.33 16.32
CA PHE A 88 19.45 -4.54 16.28
C PHE A 88 19.25 -5.01 14.85
N ARG A 89 19.42 -6.32 14.63
CA ARG A 89 19.04 -6.98 13.39
C ARG A 89 18.13 -8.16 13.73
N MET A 90 16.99 -8.24 13.07
CA MET A 90 15.96 -9.24 13.30
C MET A 90 15.59 -9.88 11.97
N MET A 91 15.45 -11.19 11.95
CA MET A 91 14.95 -11.92 10.79
C MET A 91 13.47 -12.25 11.01
N ALA A 92 12.65 -12.00 10.01
CA ALA A 92 11.28 -12.46 9.95
C ALA A 92 11.27 -13.98 9.76
N ASP A 93 10.70 -14.68 10.73
CA ASP A 93 10.38 -16.10 10.63
C ASP A 93 8.86 -16.20 10.65
N LEU A 94 8.29 -16.19 9.44
CA LEU A 94 6.86 -16.27 9.18
C LEU A 94 6.46 -17.68 8.72
N SER A 95 7.40 -18.63 8.76
CA SER A 95 7.37 -19.96 8.14
C SER A 95 6.37 -20.97 8.73
N ASP A 96 5.35 -20.47 9.43
CA ASP A 96 4.26 -21.27 10.00
C ASP A 96 2.90 -20.61 9.70
N VAL A 97 2.83 -19.96 8.53
CA VAL A 97 1.63 -19.37 7.90
C VAL A 97 1.37 -20.00 6.51
N SER A 98 2.06 -21.10 6.17
CA SER A 98 1.85 -21.78 4.89
C SER A 98 1.77 -23.30 5.03
N LEU A 99 0.64 -23.82 5.52
CA LEU A 99 -0.05 -25.01 4.99
C LEU A 99 -1.53 -25.00 5.41
N SER A 100 -2.31 -24.07 4.87
CA SER A 100 -3.67 -24.38 4.41
C SER A 100 -3.78 -23.86 2.98
N ARG A 101 -3.42 -24.74 2.05
CA ARG A 101 -3.63 -24.56 0.61
C ARG A 101 -5.03 -24.99 0.18
N ASP A 102 -5.93 -25.22 1.14
CA ASP A 102 -7.35 -25.42 0.94
C ASP A 102 -8.07 -24.47 1.90
N GLU A 103 -9.18 -23.89 1.44
CA GLU A 103 -9.93 -22.76 2.01
C GLU A 103 -9.44 -21.37 1.53
N ALA A 104 -9.75 -21.11 0.24
CA ALA A 104 -10.20 -19.79 -0.16
C ALA A 104 -11.23 -19.27 0.88
N PRO A 105 -11.19 -17.98 1.26
CA PRO A 105 -12.14 -17.47 2.23
C PRO A 105 -13.57 -17.72 1.72
N GLU A 106 -14.32 -18.51 2.48
CA GLU A 106 -15.73 -18.87 2.23
C GLU A 106 -16.69 -17.67 2.40
N ASN A 107 -16.15 -16.44 2.38
CA ASN A 107 -16.90 -15.20 2.29
C ASN A 107 -16.31 -14.30 1.19
N ALA A 108 -15.93 -14.89 0.05
CA ALA A 108 -15.75 -14.17 -1.21
C ALA A 108 -17.08 -13.89 -1.93
N ASP A 109 -18.19 -14.41 -1.40
CA ASP A 109 -19.54 -14.03 -1.81
C ASP A 109 -19.99 -12.78 -1.03
N LEU A 110 -19.60 -11.62 -1.57
CA LEU A 110 -20.43 -10.41 -1.72
C LEU A 110 -19.67 -9.36 -2.56
N LEU A 111 -18.80 -9.78 -3.48
CA LEU A 111 -18.46 -8.94 -4.62
C LEU A 111 -19.59 -9.10 -5.64
N GLU A 112 -20.35 -8.03 -5.86
CA GLU A 112 -21.34 -7.98 -6.92
C GLU A 112 -20.74 -8.53 -8.23
N GLU A 113 -21.50 -9.43 -8.86
CA GLU A 113 -21.23 -10.17 -10.09
C GLU A 113 -20.11 -9.62 -11.00
N GLY A 114 -18.98 -10.35 -11.03
CA GLY A 114 -18.50 -10.91 -12.29
C GLY A 114 -18.08 -9.94 -13.40
N VAL A 115 -17.30 -8.90 -13.11
CA VAL A 115 -16.49 -8.29 -14.18
C VAL A 115 -15.04 -8.16 -13.76
N GLU A 116 -14.19 -8.95 -14.42
CA GLU A 116 -12.73 -8.85 -14.30
C GLU A 116 -12.29 -7.40 -14.52
N ALA A 117 -11.38 -6.91 -13.67
CA ALA A 117 -10.86 -5.53 -13.73
C ALA A 117 -10.19 -5.21 -15.08
N PHE A 118 -9.72 -6.25 -15.78
CA PHE A 118 -9.12 -6.19 -17.10
C PHE A 118 -9.15 -7.60 -17.72
N THR A 119 -8.94 -7.69 -19.02
CA THR A 119 -8.92 -8.95 -19.78
C THR A 119 -7.49 -9.39 -20.09
N ARG A 120 -7.30 -10.63 -20.56
CA ARG A 120 -6.00 -11.13 -21.06
C ARG A 120 -5.40 -10.23 -22.15
N GLU A 121 -6.22 -9.64 -23.02
CA GLU A 121 -5.72 -8.73 -24.06
C GLU A 121 -5.03 -7.49 -23.45
N HIS A 122 -5.50 -7.01 -22.29
CA HIS A 122 -4.83 -5.93 -21.57
C HIS A 122 -3.50 -6.37 -20.96
N GLU A 123 -3.43 -7.60 -20.45
CA GLU A 123 -2.18 -8.19 -19.93
C GLU A 123 -1.11 -8.30 -21.00
N GLU A 124 -1.52 -8.52 -22.25
CA GLU A 124 -0.64 -8.58 -23.41
C GLU A 124 -0.31 -7.18 -23.97
N ALA A 125 -1.23 -6.21 -23.84
CA ALA A 125 -1.08 -4.87 -24.42
C ALA A 125 -0.34 -3.86 -23.54
N TYR A 126 -0.34 -4.02 -22.22
CA TYR A 126 0.25 -3.06 -21.28
C TYR A 126 1.42 -3.62 -20.48
N PRO A 127 2.30 -2.75 -19.95
CA PRO A 127 3.37 -3.18 -19.04
C PRO A 127 2.81 -3.99 -17.88
N ARG A 128 3.52 -5.06 -17.50
CA ARG A 128 3.13 -5.94 -16.39
C ARG A 128 2.87 -5.13 -15.11
N GLN A 129 3.73 -4.17 -14.80
CA GLN A 129 3.62 -3.29 -13.64
C GLN A 129 2.31 -2.48 -13.64
N PHE A 130 1.83 -2.03 -14.79
CA PHE A 130 0.54 -1.32 -14.86
C PHE A 130 -0.60 -2.22 -14.39
N ILE A 131 -0.67 -3.44 -14.92
CA ILE A 131 -1.68 -4.45 -14.58
C ILE A 131 -1.57 -4.88 -13.11
N GLU A 132 -0.35 -5.12 -12.62
CA GLU A 132 -0.11 -5.50 -11.23
C GLU A 132 -0.54 -4.39 -10.26
N GLY A 133 -0.20 -3.14 -10.56
CA GLY A 133 -0.65 -2.00 -9.74
C GLY A 133 -2.17 -1.88 -9.70
N ILE A 134 -2.90 -2.19 -10.79
CA ILE A 134 -4.38 -2.25 -10.79
C ILE A 134 -4.88 -3.33 -9.83
N ARG A 135 -4.28 -4.52 -9.85
CA ARG A 135 -4.66 -5.60 -8.91
C ARG A 135 -4.46 -5.15 -7.47
N TYR A 136 -3.31 -4.56 -7.15
CA TYR A 136 -3.03 -4.03 -5.81
C TYR A 136 -4.02 -2.94 -5.41
N PHE A 137 -4.25 -1.96 -6.29
CA PHE A 137 -5.18 -0.85 -6.04
C PHE A 137 -6.58 -1.35 -5.73
N ASN A 138 -7.10 -2.28 -6.54
CA ASN A 138 -8.45 -2.84 -6.38
C ASN A 138 -8.60 -3.71 -5.12
N GLN A 139 -7.48 -4.25 -4.61
CA GLN A 139 -7.41 -4.97 -3.33
C GLN A 139 -7.19 -4.03 -2.13
N ARG A 140 -7.20 -2.70 -2.34
CA ARG A 140 -6.88 -1.65 -1.36
C ARG A 140 -5.44 -1.70 -0.85
N ASN A 141 -4.55 -2.41 -1.55
CA ASN A 141 -3.11 -2.42 -1.30
C ASN A 141 -2.47 -1.20 -1.97
N TYR A 142 -2.87 0.01 -1.59
CA TYR A 142 -2.46 1.25 -2.27
C TYR A 142 -0.97 1.54 -2.17
N TYR A 143 -0.33 1.04 -1.11
CA TYR A 143 1.12 1.14 -0.99
C TYR A 143 1.81 0.30 -2.09
N ASP A 144 1.50 -0.99 -2.19
CA ASP A 144 2.06 -1.84 -3.24
C ASP A 144 1.72 -1.31 -4.65
N ALA A 145 0.52 -0.75 -4.83
CA ALA A 145 0.11 -0.14 -6.10
C ALA A 145 1.00 1.04 -6.51
N HIS A 146 1.31 1.96 -5.58
CA HIS A 146 2.12 3.12 -5.91
C HIS A 146 3.60 2.77 -6.17
N GLU A 147 4.17 1.80 -5.45
CA GLU A 147 5.57 1.37 -5.69
C GLU A 147 5.75 0.77 -7.08
N VAL A 148 4.85 -0.13 -7.47
CA VAL A 148 4.90 -0.78 -8.78
C VAL A 148 4.69 0.24 -9.91
N TRP A 149 3.79 1.21 -9.71
CA TRP A 149 3.60 2.27 -10.71
C TRP A 149 4.73 3.31 -10.72
N GLU A 150 5.46 3.51 -9.61
CA GLU A 150 6.61 4.43 -9.57
C GLU A 150 7.75 3.93 -10.48
N GLU A 151 7.96 2.61 -10.55
CA GLU A 151 8.96 1.99 -11.43
C GLU A 151 8.77 2.38 -12.91
N ILE A 152 7.53 2.31 -13.41
CA ILE A 152 7.21 2.69 -14.79
C ILE A 152 7.13 4.21 -14.97
N TRP A 153 6.67 4.95 -13.96
CA TRP A 153 6.64 6.41 -13.99
C TRP A 153 8.03 7.05 -14.16
N LEU A 154 9.06 6.50 -13.51
CA LEU A 154 10.44 6.97 -13.62
C LEU A 154 10.94 7.00 -15.08
N HIS A 155 10.48 6.05 -15.88
CA HIS A 155 10.88 5.87 -17.28
C HIS A 155 9.85 6.44 -18.28
N ALA A 156 8.65 6.82 -17.82
CA ALA A 156 7.60 7.38 -18.65
C ALA A 156 7.87 8.84 -19.05
N SER A 157 7.23 9.26 -20.14
CA SER A 157 7.27 10.63 -20.66
C SER A 157 5.90 11.07 -21.18
N GLY A 158 5.72 12.38 -21.44
CA GLY A 158 4.46 12.92 -21.96
C GLY A 158 3.25 12.60 -21.06
N ASP A 159 2.11 12.33 -21.68
CA ASP A 159 0.85 12.04 -20.99
C ASP A 159 0.91 10.78 -20.13
N GLU A 160 1.69 9.76 -20.51
CA GLU A 160 1.89 8.56 -19.68
C GLU A 160 2.54 8.89 -18.34
N LYS A 161 3.52 9.81 -18.34
CA LYS A 161 4.15 10.25 -17.08
C LYS A 161 3.15 10.95 -16.18
N VAL A 162 2.31 11.81 -16.75
CA VAL A 162 1.25 12.52 -16.01
C VAL A 162 0.20 11.53 -15.49
N PHE A 163 -0.15 10.53 -16.29
CA PHE A 163 -1.10 9.48 -15.95
C PHE A 163 -0.61 8.59 -14.80
N TYR A 164 0.62 8.08 -14.85
CA TYR A 164 1.15 7.29 -13.74
C TYR A 164 1.32 8.13 -12.48
N GLN A 165 1.75 9.39 -12.61
CA GLN A 165 1.83 10.29 -11.47
C GLN A 165 0.46 10.52 -10.82
N MET A 166 -0.60 10.62 -11.63
CA MET A 166 -1.98 10.71 -11.17
C MET A 166 -2.38 9.47 -10.38
N LEU A 167 -2.17 8.26 -10.93
CA LEU A 167 -2.50 7.00 -10.26
C LEU A 167 -1.73 6.81 -8.94
N ILE A 168 -0.43 7.12 -8.94
CA ILE A 168 0.43 7.11 -7.74
C ILE A 168 -0.14 8.05 -6.68
N GLN A 169 -0.44 9.31 -7.03
CA GLN A 169 -0.97 10.28 -6.08
C GLN A 169 -2.36 9.89 -5.57
N SER A 170 -3.21 9.30 -6.40
CA SER A 170 -4.50 8.73 -5.97
C SER A 170 -4.31 7.60 -4.95
N ALA A 171 -3.40 6.66 -5.21
CA ALA A 171 -3.09 5.56 -4.30
C ALA A 171 -2.53 6.08 -2.97
N VAL A 172 -1.56 7.00 -2.99
CA VAL A 172 -1.00 7.61 -1.78
C VAL A 172 -2.05 8.40 -1.00
N GLY A 173 -2.96 9.10 -1.68
CA GLY A 173 -4.08 9.80 -1.05
C GLY A 173 -5.02 8.86 -0.31
N LEU A 174 -5.41 7.74 -0.94
CA LEU A 174 -6.24 6.71 -0.32
C LEU A 174 -5.52 6.00 0.84
N HIS A 175 -4.22 5.76 0.71
CA HIS A 175 -3.39 5.22 1.80
C HIS A 175 -3.40 6.14 3.03
N HIS A 176 -3.19 7.44 2.84
CA HIS A 176 -3.27 8.41 3.94
C HIS A 176 -4.66 8.44 4.59
N TYR A 177 -5.70 8.35 3.76
CA TYR A 177 -7.08 8.36 4.23
C TYR A 177 -7.39 7.16 5.13
N GLU A 178 -6.96 5.96 4.73
CA GLU A 178 -7.14 4.74 5.53
C GLU A 178 -6.37 4.75 6.85
N ARG A 179 -5.27 5.50 6.91
CA ARG A 179 -4.48 5.70 8.13
C ARG A 179 -5.00 6.81 9.03
N GLY A 180 -6.15 7.40 8.71
CA GLY A 180 -6.71 8.51 9.49
C GLY A 180 -6.08 9.87 9.19
N ASN A 181 -5.13 9.96 8.26
CA ASN A 181 -4.39 11.18 7.95
C ASN A 181 -5.13 12.04 6.90
N ALA A 182 -6.08 12.84 7.37
CA ALA A 182 -6.90 13.71 6.54
C ALA A 182 -6.08 14.74 5.74
N ARG A 183 -5.09 15.37 6.38
CA ARG A 183 -4.23 16.38 5.74
C ARG A 183 -3.44 15.81 4.56
N GLY A 184 -2.80 14.66 4.77
CA GLY A 184 -2.05 13.95 3.73
C GLY A 184 -2.93 13.49 2.58
N ALA A 185 -4.10 12.92 2.91
CA ALA A 185 -5.08 12.49 1.93
C ALA A 185 -5.56 13.65 1.04
N ARG A 186 -5.91 14.79 1.64
CA ARG A 186 -6.32 16.02 0.93
C ARG A 186 -5.23 16.57 0.02
N GLY A 187 -3.98 16.60 0.50
CA GLY A 187 -2.84 17.09 -0.28
C GLY A 187 -2.62 16.25 -1.55
N MET A 188 -2.63 14.93 -1.40
CA MET A 188 -2.43 14.00 -2.53
C MET A 188 -3.63 13.98 -3.48
N TYR A 189 -4.86 14.05 -2.95
CA TYR A 189 -6.07 14.22 -3.75
C TYR A 189 -5.99 15.46 -4.64
N ASN A 190 -5.64 16.62 -4.08
CA ASN A 190 -5.51 17.87 -4.83
C ASN A 190 -4.45 17.76 -5.93
N ALA A 191 -3.32 17.10 -5.63
CA ALA A 191 -2.27 16.86 -6.60
C ALA A 191 -2.76 15.95 -7.74
N ALA A 192 -3.44 14.84 -7.44
CA ALA A 192 -4.01 13.93 -8.43
C ALA A 192 -5.09 14.63 -9.29
N ALA A 193 -5.97 15.41 -8.67
CA ALA A 193 -7.03 16.17 -9.35
C ALA A 193 -6.46 17.21 -10.35
N GLU A 194 -5.30 17.78 -10.06
CA GLU A 194 -4.60 18.65 -11.01
C GLU A 194 -4.09 17.90 -12.24
N LYS A 195 -3.66 16.64 -12.07
CA LYS A 195 -3.15 15.83 -13.18
C LYS A 195 -4.29 15.27 -14.03
N LEU A 196 -5.40 14.88 -13.40
CA LEU A 196 -6.64 14.51 -14.09
C LEU A 196 -7.11 15.58 -15.07
N ARG A 197 -7.01 16.87 -14.71
CA ARG A 197 -7.37 17.99 -15.62
C ARG A 197 -6.50 18.12 -16.88
N GLN A 198 -5.32 17.49 -16.89
CA GLN A 198 -4.37 17.55 -18.00
C GLN A 198 -4.50 16.35 -18.95
N LEU A 199 -5.21 15.31 -18.53
CA LEU A 199 -5.35 14.06 -19.27
C LEU A 199 -6.66 14.04 -20.08
N PRO A 200 -6.73 13.27 -21.17
CA PRO A 200 -7.99 13.05 -21.88
C PRO A 200 -9.00 12.29 -21.01
N ARG A 201 -10.27 12.28 -21.41
CA ARG A 201 -11.34 11.56 -20.66
C ARG A 201 -11.09 10.06 -20.53
N GLU A 202 -10.46 9.47 -21.52
CA GLU A 202 -10.05 8.08 -21.55
C GLU A 202 -8.57 8.02 -21.86
N PHE A 203 -7.81 7.28 -21.05
CA PHE A 203 -6.39 7.06 -21.28
C PHE A 203 -5.97 5.69 -20.77
N MET A 204 -5.18 4.95 -21.56
CA MET A 204 -4.74 3.58 -21.23
C MET A 204 -5.89 2.67 -20.77
N SER A 205 -6.99 2.67 -21.53
CA SER A 205 -8.23 1.95 -21.23
C SER A 205 -8.92 2.36 -19.91
N LEU A 206 -8.53 3.44 -19.24
CA LEU A 206 -9.20 3.90 -18.03
C LEU A 206 -10.15 5.07 -18.34
N ASP A 207 -11.40 4.97 -17.89
CA ASP A 207 -12.36 6.08 -17.84
C ASP A 207 -11.97 7.02 -16.68
N LEU A 208 -11.28 8.11 -17.01
CA LEU A 208 -10.76 9.08 -16.05
C LEU A 208 -11.85 9.98 -15.46
N ASP A 209 -12.96 10.19 -16.16
CA ASP A 209 -14.12 10.93 -15.62
C ASP A 209 -14.80 10.11 -14.51
N ARG A 210 -14.97 8.79 -14.73
CA ARG A 210 -15.48 7.89 -13.70
C ARG A 210 -14.51 7.77 -12.53
N PHE A 211 -13.23 7.51 -12.80
CA PHE A 211 -12.21 7.39 -11.76
C PHE A 211 -12.14 8.67 -10.89
N SER A 212 -12.18 9.85 -11.52
CA SER A 212 -12.16 11.13 -10.80
C SER A 212 -13.36 11.28 -9.86
N ARG A 213 -14.56 10.88 -10.28
CA ARG A 213 -15.77 10.95 -9.43
C ARG A 213 -15.64 10.01 -8.24
N ASP A 214 -15.28 8.76 -8.49
CA ASP A 214 -15.15 7.74 -7.45
C ASP A 214 -14.07 8.12 -6.42
N LEU A 215 -12.94 8.70 -6.88
CA LEU A 215 -11.86 9.19 -6.01
C LEU A 215 -12.33 10.37 -5.15
N THR A 216 -13.05 11.32 -5.74
CA THR A 216 -13.60 12.50 -5.05
C THR A 216 -14.55 12.06 -3.95
N ASP A 217 -15.48 11.16 -4.26
CA ASP A 217 -16.44 10.64 -3.29
C ASP A 217 -15.75 9.89 -2.15
N SER A 218 -14.72 9.11 -2.47
CA SER A 218 -13.95 8.34 -1.48
C SER A 218 -13.16 9.21 -0.50
N LEU A 219 -12.62 10.34 -0.97
CA LEU A 219 -11.77 11.23 -0.18
C LEU A 219 -12.50 12.48 0.34
N LYS A 220 -13.81 12.57 0.11
CA LYS A 220 -14.64 13.74 0.45
C LYS A 220 -14.46 14.19 1.91
N ALA A 221 -14.49 13.24 2.86
CA ALA A 221 -14.34 13.57 4.28
C ALA A 221 -12.97 14.19 4.63
N ALA A 222 -11.91 13.87 3.90
CA ALA A 222 -10.60 14.50 4.09
C ALA A 222 -10.56 15.94 3.53
N CYS A 223 -11.48 16.27 2.63
CA CYS A 223 -11.55 17.57 1.98
C CYS A 223 -12.42 18.58 2.74
N GLU A 224 -13.04 18.20 3.86
CA GLU A 224 -13.78 19.12 4.73
C GLU A 224 -12.79 20.06 5.46
N ASP A 225 -13.14 21.35 5.58
CA ASP A 225 -12.20 22.44 5.89
C ASP A 225 -11.43 22.26 7.23
N ASP A 226 -12.02 21.55 8.21
CA ASP A 226 -11.47 21.31 9.55
C ASP A 226 -11.09 19.83 9.84
N ALA A 227 -11.00 18.97 8.82
CA ALA A 227 -10.68 17.57 9.04
C ALA A 227 -9.19 17.37 9.42
N ASP A 228 -8.91 17.20 10.72
CA ASP A 228 -7.58 16.80 11.23
C ASP A 228 -7.40 15.27 11.29
N SER A 229 -8.49 14.51 11.31
CA SER A 229 -8.46 13.03 11.34
C SER A 229 -9.66 12.42 10.61
N ILE A 230 -9.49 11.20 10.08
CA ILE A 230 -10.58 10.41 9.47
C ILE A 230 -11.06 9.35 10.46
N THR A 231 -12.37 9.29 10.69
CA THR A 231 -13.00 8.31 11.60
C THR A 231 -12.97 6.88 11.04
N ILE A 232 -13.11 5.88 11.90
CA ILE A 232 -13.15 4.45 11.49
C ILE A 232 -14.30 4.18 10.50
N GLN A 233 -15.47 4.80 10.70
CA GLN A 233 -16.61 4.65 9.78
C GLN A 233 -16.30 5.22 8.39
N GLN A 234 -15.62 6.36 8.33
CA GLN A 234 -15.18 6.95 7.06
C GLN A 234 -14.10 6.11 6.37
N GLN A 235 -13.17 5.51 7.13
CA GLN A 235 -12.15 4.59 6.61
C GLN A 235 -12.74 3.32 5.97
N GLN A 236 -13.97 2.94 6.34
CA GLN A 236 -14.69 1.79 5.78
C GLN A 236 -15.54 2.11 4.55
N ALA A 237 -15.62 3.39 4.13
CA ALA A 237 -16.36 3.78 2.94
C ALA A 237 -15.85 3.09 1.66
N PRO A 238 -16.70 2.95 0.62
CA PRO A 238 -16.31 2.42 -0.68
C PRO A 238 -15.09 3.14 -1.25
N ARG A 239 -14.35 2.43 -2.10
CA ARG A 239 -13.12 2.92 -2.72
C ARG A 239 -13.25 2.84 -4.24
N PRO A 240 -12.48 3.66 -4.99
CA PRO A 240 -12.49 3.56 -6.43
C PRO A 240 -12.01 2.16 -6.80
N HIS A 241 -12.70 1.54 -7.77
CA HIS A 241 -12.31 0.26 -8.33
C HIS A 241 -11.98 0.48 -9.80
N ILE A 242 -10.72 0.26 -10.16
CA ILE A 242 -10.23 0.42 -11.52
C ILE A 242 -10.74 -0.73 -12.37
N LYS A 243 -11.44 -0.40 -13.45
CA LYS A 243 -11.87 -1.34 -14.47
C LYS A 243 -11.51 -0.79 -15.83
N LEU A 244 -10.71 -1.55 -16.58
CA LEU A 244 -10.29 -1.19 -17.92
C LEU A 244 -11.43 -1.39 -18.92
N LEU A 245 -11.64 -0.38 -19.76
CA LEU A 245 -12.47 -0.42 -20.94
C LEU A 245 -11.82 -1.36 -21.98
N PRO A 246 -12.62 -2.10 -22.76
CA PRO A 246 -12.08 -2.96 -23.81
C PRO A 246 -11.12 -2.20 -24.73
N LEU A 247 -10.01 -2.83 -25.11
CA LEU A 247 -9.13 -2.27 -26.13
C LEU A 247 -9.94 -2.02 -27.39
N SER A 248 -9.92 -0.78 -27.88
CA SER A 248 -10.62 -0.46 -29.12
C SER A 248 -9.97 -1.25 -30.26
N SER A 249 -10.70 -2.23 -30.79
CA SER A 249 -10.32 -2.95 -31.99
C SER A 249 -10.07 -1.91 -33.08
N GLY A 250 -8.84 -1.86 -33.59
CA GLY A 250 -8.37 -0.76 -34.45
C GLY A 250 -9.40 -0.32 -35.48
N ARG A 251 -9.62 1.00 -35.57
CA ARG A 251 -10.17 1.57 -36.79
C ARG A 251 -9.15 1.36 -37.90
N GLY A 252 -9.46 0.38 -38.74
CA GLY A 252 -9.33 0.46 -40.19
C GLY A 252 -7.91 0.56 -40.75
N ALA A 253 -7.46 -0.55 -41.33
CA ALA A 253 -6.84 -0.46 -42.64
C ALA A 253 -7.75 0.37 -43.57
N GLN A 254 -7.23 1.50 -44.05
CA GLN A 254 -7.45 2.08 -45.37
C GLN A 254 -6.40 3.14 -45.62
#